data_AF-A0A4R6PST8-F1
#
_entry.id   AF-A0A4R6PST8-F1
#
_cell.length_a   1.000
_cell.length_b   1.000
_cell.length_c   1.000
_cell.angle_alpha   90.00
_cell.angle_beta   90.00
_cell.angle_gamma   90.00
#
_symmetry.space_group_name_H-M   'P 1'
#
loop_
_entity.id
_entity.type
_entity.pdbx_description
1 polymer ?
#
loop_
_entity_poly.entity_id
_entity_poly.type
_entity_poly.pdbx_seq_one_letter_code
_entity_poly.pdbx_strand_id
1 'polypeptide(L)'
;MSDVTNLAHQIWNLLVKKGFEPVLRRGSGDVGRYQEWTGVPAPPEVADLWSVLAGRDILGMCLEGPDSAGQYVAARANEAESSGPGEPFEELDGSTDGAVRKVWWDRGWCALYATADHAIAVDSHPGATGQVGQVVYCEMDMYGDREAVWESVEDFLRDLLAVISSDGLIVEDGFGLLAGTDGDRYLVSMAVLEMGQARRDGRPVPLVAFADDRN
;
A
#
# COMPACT_ATOMS: atom_id res chain seq x y z
N MET A 1 -11.99 7.04 -18.03
CA MET A 1 -10.65 6.79 -17.47
C MET A 1 -10.68 7.35 -16.07
N SER A 2 -10.57 6.49 -15.05
CA SER A 2 -10.69 6.92 -13.64
C SER A 2 -9.48 7.74 -13.21
N ASP A 3 -9.62 8.51 -12.14
CA ASP A 3 -8.53 9.31 -11.59
C ASP A 3 -7.40 8.41 -11.06
N VAL A 4 -7.73 7.22 -10.56
CA VAL A 4 -6.77 6.14 -10.26
C VAL A 4 -5.94 5.75 -11.48
N THR A 5 -6.58 5.47 -12.63
CA THR A 5 -5.86 5.16 -13.88
C THR A 5 -4.94 6.32 -14.29
N ASN A 6 -5.41 7.57 -14.19
CA ASN A 6 -4.63 8.75 -14.54
C ASN A 6 -3.39 8.91 -13.65
N LEU A 7 -3.55 8.80 -12.31
CA LEU A 7 -2.46 8.89 -11.35
C LEU A 7 -1.46 7.75 -11.54
N ALA A 8 -1.94 6.53 -11.76
CA ALA A 8 -1.09 5.38 -12.05
C ALA A 8 -0.23 5.61 -13.31
N HIS A 9 -0.81 6.15 -14.38
CA HIS A 9 -0.03 6.50 -15.58
C HIS A 9 1.00 7.60 -15.32
N GLN A 10 0.66 8.61 -14.51
CA GLN A 10 1.60 9.67 -14.14
C GLN A 10 2.79 9.12 -13.34
N ILE A 11 2.52 8.30 -12.32
CA ILE A 11 3.53 7.58 -11.53
C ILE A 11 4.45 6.79 -12.46
N TRP A 12 3.88 5.98 -13.34
CA TRP A 12 4.66 5.18 -14.28
C TRP A 12 5.55 6.03 -15.19
N ASN A 13 4.98 7.05 -15.83
CA ASN A 13 5.71 7.90 -16.76
C ASN A 13 6.88 8.61 -16.07
N LEU A 14 6.69 9.02 -14.82
CA LEU A 14 7.72 9.66 -14.02
C LEU A 14 8.83 8.68 -13.62
N LEU A 15 8.48 7.46 -13.20
CA LEU A 15 9.46 6.41 -12.91
C LEU A 15 10.34 6.11 -14.13
N VAL A 16 9.73 5.92 -15.30
CA VAL A 16 10.46 5.73 -16.57
C VAL A 16 11.39 6.92 -16.85
N LYS A 17 10.90 8.15 -16.70
CA LYS A 17 11.71 9.36 -16.89
C LYS A 17 12.90 9.42 -15.93
N LYS A 18 12.74 8.93 -14.70
CA LYS A 18 13.79 8.89 -13.67
C LYS A 18 14.77 7.72 -13.82
N GLY A 19 14.62 6.89 -14.86
CA GLY A 19 15.54 5.79 -15.14
C GLY A 19 15.24 4.52 -14.36
N PHE A 20 14.00 4.34 -13.87
CA PHE A 20 13.48 3.00 -13.59
C PHE A 20 13.32 2.27 -14.94
N GLU A 21 14.44 1.78 -15.48
CA GLU A 21 14.48 0.98 -16.69
C GLU A 21 13.73 -0.35 -16.47
N PRO A 22 13.16 -0.91 -17.55
CA PRO A 22 11.85 -1.52 -17.52
C PRO A 22 11.82 -2.62 -16.47
N VAL A 23 11.13 -2.35 -15.37
CA VAL A 23 10.82 -3.38 -14.40
C VAL A 23 10.15 -4.50 -15.18
N LEU A 24 10.81 -5.66 -15.25
CA LEU A 24 10.29 -6.84 -15.93
C LEU A 24 8.83 -6.98 -15.53
N ARG A 25 7.92 -7.06 -16.52
CA ARG A 25 6.53 -7.38 -16.23
C ARG A 25 6.47 -8.82 -15.72
N ARG A 26 6.54 -8.99 -14.40
CA ARG A 26 6.35 -10.24 -13.67
C ARG A 26 4.86 -10.42 -13.39
N GLY A 27 4.09 -10.78 -14.42
CA GLY A 27 2.68 -11.12 -14.25
C GLY A 27 1.79 -10.74 -15.43
N SER A 28 0.51 -11.12 -15.34
CA SER A 28 -0.46 -11.08 -16.44
C SER A 28 -1.33 -9.81 -16.47
N GLY A 29 -1.33 -8.99 -15.42
CA GLY A 29 -2.35 -7.95 -15.20
C GLY A 29 -3.76 -8.51 -15.00
N ASP A 30 -3.88 -9.74 -14.51
CA ASP A 30 -5.15 -10.44 -14.44
C ASP A 30 -5.72 -10.40 -13.01
N VAL A 31 -6.64 -9.46 -12.79
CA VAL A 31 -7.37 -9.30 -11.53
C VAL A 31 -8.17 -10.55 -11.14
N GLY A 32 -8.56 -11.39 -12.10
CA GLY A 32 -9.28 -12.64 -11.84
C GLY A 32 -8.47 -13.61 -10.98
N ARG A 33 -7.14 -13.63 -11.15
CA ARG A 33 -6.23 -14.45 -10.34
C ARG A 33 -6.22 -14.06 -8.86
N TYR A 34 -6.42 -12.78 -8.56
CA TYR A 34 -6.52 -12.35 -7.18
C TYR A 34 -7.72 -13.00 -6.49
N GLN A 35 -8.90 -12.98 -7.11
CA GLN A 35 -10.08 -13.63 -6.55
C GLN A 35 -9.89 -15.15 -6.40
N GLU A 36 -9.20 -15.79 -7.34
CA GLU A 36 -8.86 -17.21 -7.24
C GLU A 36 -7.95 -17.51 -6.02
N TRP A 37 -7.00 -16.62 -5.70
CA TRP A 37 -6.05 -16.81 -4.61
C TRP A 37 -6.59 -16.39 -3.24
N THR A 38 -7.35 -15.31 -3.19
CA THR A 38 -7.80 -14.70 -1.92
C THR A 38 -9.24 -15.08 -1.57
N GLY A 39 -10.00 -15.60 -2.54
CA GLY A 39 -11.43 -15.89 -2.40
C GLY A 39 -12.33 -14.66 -2.42
N VAL A 40 -11.78 -13.45 -2.58
CA VAL A 40 -12.51 -12.17 -2.57
C VAL A 40 -12.16 -11.37 -3.82
N PRO A 41 -13.13 -10.74 -4.51
CA PRO A 41 -12.82 -9.89 -5.66
C PRO A 41 -11.95 -8.71 -5.24
N ALA A 42 -10.99 -8.31 -6.09
CA ALA A 42 -10.26 -7.07 -5.87
C ALA A 42 -11.21 -5.87 -5.99
N PRO A 43 -11.04 -4.81 -5.18
CA PRO A 43 -11.81 -3.58 -5.34
C PRO A 43 -11.62 -2.96 -6.75
N PRO A 44 -12.64 -2.30 -7.33
CA PRO A 44 -12.56 -1.73 -8.68
C PRO A 44 -11.37 -0.77 -8.87
N GLU A 45 -11.07 0.05 -7.87
CA GLU A 45 -9.93 0.96 -7.85
C GLU A 45 -8.59 0.23 -7.85
N VAL A 46 -8.50 -0.95 -7.21
CA VAL A 46 -7.30 -1.79 -7.29
C VAL A 46 -7.19 -2.43 -8.66
N ALA A 47 -8.30 -2.86 -9.27
CA ALA A 47 -8.32 -3.37 -10.62
C ALA A 47 -7.85 -2.31 -11.65
N ASP A 48 -8.30 -1.06 -11.50
CA ASP A 48 -7.87 0.08 -12.31
C ASP A 48 -6.37 0.34 -12.13
N LEU A 49 -5.88 0.34 -10.88
CA LEU A 49 -4.45 0.49 -10.56
C LEU A 49 -3.62 -0.62 -11.23
N TRP A 50 -4.06 -1.87 -11.11
CA TRP A 50 -3.42 -3.04 -11.71
C TRP A 50 -3.42 -3.01 -13.23
N SER A 51 -4.48 -2.50 -13.86
CA SER A 51 -4.50 -2.40 -15.33
C SER A 51 -3.31 -1.61 -15.90
N VAL A 52 -2.75 -0.69 -15.11
CA VAL A 52 -1.60 0.15 -15.49
C VAL A 52 -0.28 -0.38 -14.89
N LEU A 53 -0.30 -0.79 -13.62
CA LEU A 53 0.88 -1.05 -12.81
C LEU A 53 1.15 -2.53 -12.54
N ALA A 54 0.23 -3.42 -12.87
CA ALA A 54 0.37 -4.84 -12.54
C ALA A 54 1.55 -5.52 -13.22
N GLY A 55 2.13 -6.47 -12.47
CA GLY A 55 3.34 -7.18 -12.84
C GLY A 55 4.59 -6.31 -12.82
N ARG A 56 4.51 -5.06 -12.37
CA ARG A 56 5.68 -4.21 -12.17
C ARG A 56 5.96 -4.17 -10.69
N ASP A 57 7.19 -4.47 -10.33
CA ASP A 57 7.70 -4.14 -9.00
C ASP A 57 7.84 -2.63 -8.91
N ILE A 58 6.76 -1.99 -8.49
CA ILE A 58 6.76 -0.55 -8.26
C ILE A 58 7.15 -0.37 -6.82
N LEU A 59 8.43 -0.09 -6.60
CA LEU A 59 8.89 0.45 -5.33
C LEU A 59 8.54 -0.49 -4.16
N GLY A 60 8.56 -1.82 -4.39
CA GLY A 60 8.19 -2.84 -3.42
C GLY A 60 6.72 -3.28 -3.44
N MET A 61 5.85 -2.63 -4.21
CA MET A 61 4.48 -3.09 -4.44
C MET A 61 4.51 -4.35 -5.31
N CYS A 62 4.52 -5.51 -4.66
CA CYS A 62 4.40 -6.79 -5.33
C CYS A 62 2.92 -7.07 -5.61
N LEU A 63 2.40 -6.46 -6.68
CA LEU A 63 0.97 -6.52 -7.02
C LEU A 63 0.55 -7.86 -7.66
N GLU A 64 1.50 -8.64 -8.19
CA GLU A 64 1.25 -9.92 -8.85
C GLU A 64 2.34 -10.96 -8.55
N GLY A 65 2.00 -12.24 -8.72
CA GLY A 65 2.91 -13.36 -8.58
C GLY A 65 2.79 -14.11 -7.24
N PRO A 66 3.59 -15.18 -7.06
CA PRO A 66 3.55 -16.02 -5.85
C PRO A 66 3.97 -15.26 -4.59
N ASP A 67 4.81 -14.24 -4.74
CA ASP A 67 5.28 -13.41 -3.63
C ASP A 67 4.52 -12.07 -3.54
N SER A 68 3.32 -12.01 -4.14
CA SER A 68 2.51 -10.78 -4.12
C SER A 68 2.01 -10.46 -2.71
N ALA A 69 1.85 -9.16 -2.44
CA ALA A 69 1.26 -8.67 -1.21
C ALA A 69 -0.09 -9.35 -0.96
N GLY A 70 -0.92 -9.49 -2.01
CA GLY A 70 -2.20 -10.17 -1.96
C GLY A 70 -2.12 -11.64 -1.53
N GLN A 71 -1.15 -12.42 -2.04
CA GLN A 71 -0.98 -13.83 -1.61
C GLN A 71 -0.46 -13.93 -0.18
N TYR A 72 0.49 -13.10 0.20
CA TYR A 72 1.03 -13.05 1.55
C TYR A 72 -0.09 -12.81 2.57
N VAL A 73 -0.94 -11.83 2.28
CA VAL A 73 -2.09 -11.44 3.09
C VAL A 73 -3.20 -12.49 3.09
N ALA A 74 -3.51 -13.11 1.94
CA ALA A 74 -4.50 -14.18 1.86
C ALA A 74 -4.11 -15.40 2.70
N ALA A 75 -2.82 -15.74 2.75
CA ALA A 75 -2.32 -16.80 3.62
C ALA A 75 -2.60 -16.48 5.11
N ARG A 76 -2.36 -15.23 5.53
CA ARG A 76 -2.65 -14.75 6.89
C ARG A 76 -4.13 -14.70 7.21
N ALA A 77 -4.97 -14.32 6.24
CA ALA A 77 -6.41 -14.33 6.40
C ALA A 77 -6.94 -15.73 6.74
N ASN A 78 -6.40 -16.77 6.09
CA ASN A 78 -6.75 -18.15 6.40
C ASN A 78 -6.33 -18.57 7.83
N GLU A 79 -5.21 -18.06 8.33
CA GLU A 79 -4.77 -18.25 9.71
C GLU A 79 -5.75 -17.57 10.69
N ALA A 80 -6.12 -16.31 10.43
CA ALA A 80 -7.01 -15.52 11.26
C ALA A 80 -8.45 -16.05 11.31
N GLU A 81 -9.01 -16.48 10.17
CA GLU A 81 -10.38 -16.98 10.06
C GLU A 81 -10.62 -18.36 10.68
N SER A 82 -9.55 -19.07 11.08
CA SER A 82 -9.69 -20.28 11.91
C SER A 82 -10.37 -19.98 13.28
N SER A 83 -10.44 -18.71 13.65
CA SER A 83 -11.15 -18.14 14.81
C SER A 83 -12.60 -17.75 14.53
N GLY A 84 -13.05 -17.84 13.28
CA GLY A 84 -14.33 -17.34 12.80
C GLY A 84 -14.15 -16.13 11.85
N PRO A 85 -14.73 -16.14 10.65
CA PRO A 85 -14.65 -15.01 9.74
C PRO A 85 -15.51 -13.85 10.24
N GLY A 86 -14.95 -12.64 10.26
CA GLY A 86 -15.75 -11.44 10.51
C GLY A 86 -15.95 -11.06 11.97
N GLU A 87 -15.72 -11.97 12.91
CA GLU A 87 -15.93 -11.72 14.33
C GLU A 87 -14.78 -10.85 14.90
N PRO A 88 -15.09 -9.69 15.48
CA PRO A 88 -14.07 -8.86 16.13
C PRO A 88 -13.41 -9.65 17.26
N PHE A 89 -12.09 -9.65 17.28
CA PHE A 89 -11.35 -10.02 18.48
C PHE A 89 -11.36 -8.79 19.40
N GLU A 90 -11.99 -8.92 20.57
CA GLU A 90 -12.09 -7.81 21.50
C GLU A 90 -10.71 -7.34 21.99
N GLU A 91 -9.74 -8.24 22.02
CA GLU A 91 -8.35 -8.00 22.44
C GLU A 91 -7.47 -7.33 21.37
N LEU A 92 -7.99 -7.15 20.15
CA LEU A 92 -7.23 -6.51 19.08
C LEU A 92 -7.50 -5.02 18.99
N ASP A 93 -6.42 -4.29 18.73
CA ASP A 93 -6.47 -2.90 18.38
C ASP A 93 -6.93 -2.79 16.91
N GLY A 94 -8.16 -2.30 16.75
CA GLY A 94 -8.64 -1.70 15.50
C GLY A 94 -8.37 -0.20 15.53
N SER A 95 -8.91 0.54 14.56
CA SER A 95 -8.69 1.98 14.58
C SER A 95 -9.34 2.62 15.80
N THR A 96 -8.69 3.66 16.30
CA THR A 96 -9.10 4.38 17.51
C THR A 96 -10.54 4.91 17.41
N ASP A 97 -10.98 5.23 16.20
CA ASP A 97 -12.31 5.76 15.87
C ASP A 97 -13.33 4.69 15.40
N GLY A 98 -12.92 3.41 15.29
CA GLY A 98 -13.74 2.31 14.81
C GLY A 98 -13.93 2.24 13.29
N ALA A 99 -13.15 2.99 12.51
CA ALA A 99 -13.13 2.96 11.04
C ALA A 99 -12.61 1.63 10.48
N VAL A 100 -11.75 0.92 11.21
CA VAL A 100 -11.21 -0.39 10.84
C VAL A 100 -11.74 -1.46 11.80
N ARG A 101 -12.12 -2.63 11.27
CA ARG A 101 -12.59 -3.75 12.10
C ARG A 101 -11.46 -4.29 12.97
N LYS A 102 -11.80 -4.71 14.20
CA LYS A 102 -10.88 -5.33 15.16
C LYS A 102 -10.61 -6.79 14.83
N VAL A 103 -9.93 -7.06 13.72
CA VAL A 103 -9.52 -8.41 13.32
C VAL A 103 -8.03 -8.44 13.02
N TRP A 104 -7.39 -9.58 13.27
CA TRP A 104 -5.96 -9.73 13.00
C TRP A 104 -5.68 -9.52 11.52
N TRP A 105 -6.48 -10.16 10.68
CA TRP A 105 -6.50 -9.94 9.25
C TRP A 105 -7.91 -10.15 8.67
N ASP A 106 -8.29 -9.37 7.67
CA ASP A 106 -9.56 -9.51 6.94
C ASP A 106 -9.31 -9.85 5.45
N ARG A 107 -10.01 -10.85 4.91
CA ARG A 107 -9.92 -11.17 3.47
C ARG A 107 -10.38 -10.04 2.56
N GLY A 108 -11.18 -9.11 3.07
CA GLY A 108 -11.58 -7.89 2.38
C GLY A 108 -10.48 -6.83 2.31
N TRP A 109 -9.33 -7.02 2.95
CA TRP A 109 -8.19 -6.10 2.87
C TRP A 109 -7.30 -6.47 1.70
N CYS A 110 -7.48 -5.76 0.59
CA CYS A 110 -6.72 -5.96 -0.63
C CYS A 110 -5.35 -5.28 -0.53
N ALA A 111 -4.32 -6.07 -0.22
CA ALA A 111 -2.97 -5.56 0.00
C ALA A 111 -2.35 -4.99 -1.28
N LEU A 112 -1.92 -3.73 -1.20
CA LEU A 112 -1.10 -3.04 -2.21
C LEU A 112 0.39 -3.24 -1.94
N TYR A 113 0.74 -3.39 -0.66
CA TYR A 113 2.10 -3.59 -0.17
C TYR A 113 2.08 -4.43 1.10
N ALA A 114 3.07 -5.32 1.27
CA ALA A 114 3.24 -6.09 2.49
C ALA A 114 4.72 -6.46 2.72
N THR A 115 5.14 -6.43 3.98
CA THR A 115 6.40 -6.97 4.50
C THR A 115 6.11 -8.01 5.58
N ALA A 116 7.14 -8.49 6.27
CA ALA A 116 6.98 -9.31 7.46
C ALA A 116 6.24 -8.58 8.59
N ASP A 117 6.37 -7.25 8.66
CA ASP A 117 5.98 -6.45 9.82
C ASP A 117 4.80 -5.51 9.52
N HIS A 118 4.62 -5.08 8.26
CA HIS A 118 3.61 -4.08 7.90
C HIS A 118 2.91 -4.41 6.58
N ALA A 119 1.69 -3.91 6.41
CA ALA A 119 0.96 -3.92 5.16
C ALA A 119 0.20 -2.60 4.93
N ILE A 120 -0.01 -2.30 3.65
CA ILE A 120 -0.94 -1.27 3.21
C ILE A 120 -1.99 -1.98 2.35
N ALA A 121 -3.26 -1.82 2.71
CA ALA A 121 -4.35 -2.52 2.04
C ALA A 121 -5.55 -1.62 1.80
N VAL A 122 -6.29 -1.90 0.73
CA VAL A 122 -7.59 -1.28 0.46
C VAL A 122 -8.66 -2.08 1.18
N ASP A 123 -9.43 -1.42 2.03
CA ASP A 123 -10.41 -2.06 2.90
C ASP A 123 -11.79 -2.08 2.25
N SER A 124 -12.27 -3.29 1.93
CA SER A 124 -13.63 -3.51 1.43
C SER A 124 -14.64 -3.90 2.53
N HIS A 125 -14.18 -4.11 3.76
CA HIS A 125 -14.99 -4.48 4.92
C HIS A 125 -14.72 -3.53 6.11
N PRO A 126 -15.02 -2.22 5.96
CA PRO A 126 -14.72 -1.24 6.99
C PRO A 126 -15.44 -1.52 8.31
N GLY A 127 -14.91 -0.91 9.37
CA GLY A 127 -15.58 -0.81 10.65
C GLY A 127 -16.79 0.11 10.61
N ALA A 128 -17.42 0.30 11.76
CA ALA A 128 -18.72 0.98 11.87
C ALA A 128 -18.71 2.45 11.43
N THR A 129 -17.55 3.12 11.53
CA THR A 129 -17.38 4.53 11.14
C THR A 129 -16.55 4.70 9.87
N GLY A 130 -16.06 3.62 9.29
CA GLY A 130 -15.19 3.63 8.13
C GLY A 130 -15.96 3.64 6.81
N GLN A 131 -15.21 3.63 5.71
CA GLN A 131 -15.77 3.60 4.37
C GLN A 131 -15.08 2.58 3.46
N VAL A 132 -15.86 1.97 2.58
CA VAL A 132 -15.34 1.03 1.58
C VAL A 132 -14.38 1.76 0.64
N GLY A 133 -13.20 1.20 0.41
CA GLY A 133 -12.16 1.78 -0.44
C GLY A 133 -11.17 2.69 0.30
N GLN A 134 -11.34 2.86 1.62
CA GLN A 134 -10.29 3.47 2.45
C GLN A 134 -9.03 2.62 2.40
N VAL A 135 -7.86 3.24 2.56
CA VAL A 135 -6.58 2.53 2.61
C VAL A 135 -6.11 2.49 4.05
N VAL A 136 -5.91 1.28 4.54
CA VAL A 136 -5.47 0.98 5.89
C VAL A 136 -3.96 0.77 5.93
N TYR A 137 -3.34 1.28 6.98
CA TYR A 137 -2.03 0.86 7.43
C TYR A 137 -2.22 -0.21 8.51
N CYS A 138 -1.53 -1.33 8.36
CA CYS A 138 -1.62 -2.46 9.28
C CYS A 138 -0.24 -2.91 9.72
N GLU A 139 -0.06 -3.10 11.02
CA GLU A 139 1.00 -3.95 11.55
C GLU A 139 0.56 -5.41 11.43
N MET A 140 1.49 -6.26 10.97
CA MET A 140 1.23 -7.69 10.74
C MET A 140 1.18 -8.50 12.05
N ASP A 141 1.66 -7.91 13.14
CA ASP A 141 1.55 -8.47 14.48
C ASP A 141 0.10 -8.55 14.93
N MET A 142 -0.22 -9.61 15.68
CA MET A 142 -1.57 -9.85 16.19
C MET A 142 -2.11 -8.62 16.91
N TYR A 143 -1.37 -8.10 17.89
CA TYR A 143 -1.72 -6.90 18.67
C TYR A 143 -1.20 -5.59 18.06
N GLY A 144 -0.82 -5.60 16.79
CA GLY A 144 -0.31 -4.41 16.12
C GLY A 144 -1.43 -3.43 15.74
N ASP A 145 -1.05 -2.19 15.47
CA ASP A 145 -1.99 -1.13 15.10
C ASP A 145 -2.60 -1.33 13.70
N ARG A 146 -3.87 -0.94 13.55
CA ARG A 146 -4.61 -0.96 12.28
C ARG A 146 -5.44 0.31 12.15
N GLU A 147 -5.07 1.17 11.22
CA GLU A 147 -5.62 2.51 11.13
C GLU A 147 -5.99 2.84 9.68
N ALA A 148 -7.14 3.50 9.51
CA ALA A 148 -7.55 4.02 8.21
C ALA A 148 -6.80 5.33 7.97
N VAL A 149 -5.85 5.31 7.03
CA VAL A 149 -4.86 6.39 6.88
C VAL A 149 -5.10 7.24 5.64
N TRP A 150 -5.62 6.64 4.58
CA TRP A 150 -6.07 7.37 3.40
C TRP A 150 -7.55 7.13 3.19
N GLU A 151 -8.30 8.20 2.89
CA GLU A 151 -9.73 8.11 2.61
C GLU A 151 -10.01 7.30 1.33
N SER A 152 -9.05 7.26 0.40
CA SER A 152 -9.18 6.57 -0.87
C SER A 152 -7.84 6.10 -1.44
N VAL A 153 -7.90 5.17 -2.41
CA VAL A 153 -6.72 4.80 -3.23
C VAL A 153 -6.16 6.00 -3.99
N GLU A 154 -6.98 6.95 -4.41
CA GLU A 154 -6.50 8.16 -5.06
C GLU A 154 -5.61 9.00 -4.13
N ASP A 155 -5.99 9.15 -2.86
CA ASP A 155 -5.19 9.89 -1.88
C ASP A 155 -3.87 9.20 -1.59
N PHE A 156 -3.89 7.87 -1.51
CA PHE A 156 -2.67 7.06 -1.43
C PHE A 156 -1.75 7.29 -2.64
N LEU A 157 -2.31 7.28 -3.86
CA LEU A 157 -1.54 7.50 -5.09
C LEU A 157 -1.02 8.93 -5.22
N ARG A 158 -1.72 9.93 -4.67
CA ARG A 158 -1.23 11.32 -4.61
C ARG A 158 0.01 11.43 -3.72
N ASP A 159 0.00 10.80 -2.56
CA ASP A 159 1.17 10.75 -1.66
C ASP A 159 2.33 9.99 -2.31
N LEU A 160 2.05 8.82 -2.89
CA LEU A 160 3.05 8.05 -3.63
C LEU A 160 3.66 8.88 -4.77
N LEU A 161 2.84 9.59 -5.54
CA LEU A 161 3.31 10.47 -6.61
C LEU A 161 4.18 11.61 -6.06
N ALA A 162 3.85 12.19 -4.90
CA ALA A 162 4.66 13.19 -4.25
C ALA A 162 6.04 12.64 -3.85
N VAL A 163 6.08 11.42 -3.29
CA VAL A 163 7.33 10.71 -2.98
C VAL A 163 8.18 10.51 -4.23
N ILE A 164 7.57 10.05 -5.32
CA ILE A 164 8.28 9.76 -6.57
C ILE A 164 8.74 11.04 -7.28
N SER A 165 7.96 12.11 -7.15
CA SER A 165 8.26 13.44 -7.72
C SER A 165 9.39 14.15 -7.02
N SER A 166 9.80 13.67 -5.84
CA SER A 166 10.98 14.14 -5.14
C SER A 166 12.22 14.27 -6.02
N ASP A 167 12.90 15.41 -5.91
CA ASP A 167 14.23 15.61 -6.46
C ASP A 167 15.31 14.79 -5.72
N GLY A 168 15.06 14.42 -4.47
CA GLY A 168 15.90 13.55 -3.65
C GLY A 168 15.77 12.05 -3.96
N LEU A 169 14.90 11.64 -4.90
CA LEU A 169 14.78 10.26 -5.34
C LEU A 169 15.94 9.90 -6.28
N ILE A 170 16.80 9.00 -5.81
CA ILE A 170 17.91 8.39 -6.55
C ILE A 170 17.48 6.99 -7.00
N VAL A 171 17.83 6.60 -8.22
CA VAL A 171 17.62 5.25 -8.72
C VAL A 171 18.96 4.52 -8.74
N GLU A 172 19.09 3.44 -7.97
CA GLU A 172 20.28 2.61 -7.87
C GLU A 172 19.88 1.15 -8.06
N ASP A 173 20.48 0.46 -9.04
CA ASP A 173 20.17 -0.93 -9.40
C ASP A 173 18.66 -1.23 -9.62
N GLY A 174 17.91 -0.24 -10.09
CA GLY A 174 16.46 -0.34 -10.32
C GLY A 174 15.59 -0.09 -9.09
N PHE A 175 16.19 0.20 -7.94
CA PHE A 175 15.50 0.57 -6.71
C PHE A 175 15.44 2.08 -6.52
N GLY A 176 14.29 2.58 -6.06
CA GLY A 176 14.13 3.97 -5.65
C GLY A 176 14.59 4.19 -4.23
N LEU A 177 15.60 5.03 -4.07
CA LEU A 177 16.18 5.42 -2.78
C LEU A 177 15.97 6.91 -2.54
N LEU A 178 15.47 7.26 -1.36
CA LEU A 178 15.30 8.63 -0.89
C LEU A 178 16.32 8.93 0.18
N ALA A 179 17.00 10.06 0.06
CA ALA A 179 17.86 10.55 1.13
C ALA A 179 17.01 10.97 2.33
N GLY A 180 17.29 10.36 3.48
CA GLY A 180 16.77 10.73 4.79
C GLY A 180 17.40 12.01 5.32
N THR A 181 16.72 12.62 6.30
CA THR A 181 17.26 13.79 7.02
C THR A 181 18.36 13.44 8.02
N ASP A 182 18.46 12.16 8.37
CA ASP A 182 19.49 11.52 9.19
C ASP A 182 20.73 11.07 8.39
N GLY A 183 20.70 11.19 7.07
CA GLY A 183 21.76 10.73 6.18
C GLY A 183 21.62 9.27 5.72
N ASP A 184 20.60 8.56 6.19
CA ASP A 184 20.28 7.22 5.71
C ASP A 184 19.54 7.27 4.37
N ARG A 185 19.44 6.12 3.69
CA ARG A 185 18.68 5.98 2.44
C ARG A 185 17.49 5.07 2.68
N TYR A 186 16.32 5.56 2.30
CA TYR A 186 15.06 4.87 2.44
C TYR A 186 14.59 4.36 1.09
N LEU A 187 14.17 3.10 1.02
CA LEU A 187 13.44 2.63 -0.16
C LEU A 187 12.11 3.41 -0.26
N VAL A 188 11.63 3.64 -1.48
CA VAL A 188 10.34 4.33 -1.64
C VAL A 188 9.19 3.60 -0.92
N SER A 189 9.20 2.26 -0.86
CA SER A 189 8.27 1.51 0.00
C SER A 189 8.30 1.96 1.46
N MET A 190 9.50 2.15 2.01
CA MET A 190 9.67 2.63 3.39
C MET A 190 9.18 4.06 3.56
N ALA A 191 9.40 4.93 2.57
CA ALA A 191 8.88 6.30 2.60
C ALA A 191 7.35 6.33 2.56
N VAL A 192 6.72 5.41 1.82
CA VAL A 192 5.26 5.27 1.78
C VAL A 192 4.72 4.72 3.10
N LEU A 193 5.38 3.74 3.72
CA LEU A 193 5.05 3.26 5.07
C LEU A 193 5.14 4.39 6.10
N GLU A 194 6.24 5.14 6.08
CA GLU A 194 6.50 6.25 7.00
C GLU A 194 5.50 7.41 6.79
N MET A 195 5.05 7.67 5.54
CA MET A 195 3.92 8.56 5.30
C MET A 195 2.62 8.05 5.89
N GLY A 196 2.38 6.74 5.80
CA GLY A 196 1.21 6.12 6.42
C GLY A 196 1.22 6.32 7.94
N GLN A 197 2.35 6.03 8.56
CA GLN A 197 2.57 6.24 9.99
C GLN A 197 2.45 7.72 10.38
N ALA A 198 3.00 8.65 9.58
CA ALA A 198 2.87 10.07 9.83
C ALA A 198 1.43 10.55 9.80
N ARG A 199 0.65 10.14 8.80
CA ARG A 199 -0.77 10.48 8.74
C ARG A 199 -1.53 9.94 9.94
N ARG A 200 -1.30 8.67 10.33
CA ARG A 200 -1.86 8.08 11.56
C ARG A 200 -1.57 8.95 12.78
N ASP A 201 -0.31 9.36 12.93
CA ASP A 201 0.16 10.15 14.07
C ASP A 201 -0.25 11.64 13.98
N GLY A 202 -0.99 12.06 12.94
CA GLY A 202 -1.34 13.46 12.69
C GLY A 202 -0.14 14.35 12.34
N ARG A 203 0.99 13.75 11.95
CA ARG A 203 2.21 14.46 11.51
C ARG A 203 2.01 15.02 10.09
N PRO A 204 2.67 16.15 9.75
CA PRO A 204 2.59 16.72 8.42
C PRO A 204 3.10 15.77 7.33
N VAL A 205 2.36 15.67 6.23
CA VAL A 205 2.74 14.93 5.02
C VAL A 205 2.66 15.85 3.78
N PRO A 206 3.48 15.64 2.73
CA PRO A 206 4.54 14.62 2.65
C PRO A 206 5.68 14.96 3.62
N LEU A 207 6.26 13.94 4.26
CA LEU A 207 7.29 14.08 5.32
C LEU A 207 8.60 14.74 4.86
N VAL A 208 8.66 15.14 3.60
CA VAL A 208 9.92 15.45 2.96
C VAL A 208 10.18 16.94 2.90
N ALA A 209 10.98 17.37 3.87
CA ALA A 209 11.95 18.42 3.66
C ALA A 209 13.10 17.84 2.82
N PHE A 210 12.94 17.78 1.50
CA PHE A 210 14.10 17.61 0.62
C PHE A 210 14.93 18.89 0.72
N ALA A 211 16.24 18.70 0.86
CA ALA A 211 17.20 19.73 1.23
C ALA A 211 16.88 21.10 0.62
N ASP A 212 16.72 22.05 1.52
CA ASP A 212 16.71 23.49 1.31
C ASP A 212 17.70 23.88 0.20
N ASP A 213 17.21 24.68 -0.75
CA ASP A 213 17.96 25.45 -1.74
C ASP A 213 19.11 26.24 -1.07
N ARG A 214 20.24 25.59 -0.82
CA ARG A 214 21.45 26.27 -0.33
C ARG A 214 22.69 25.77 -1.06
N ASN A 215 22.93 26.46 -2.18
CA ASN A 215 24.22 26.72 -2.85
C ASN A 215 25.06 25.53 -3.32
#